data_AF-A0AAD2J4R5-F1
#
_entry.id   AF-A0AAD2J4R5-F1
#
_cell.length_a   1.000
_cell.length_b   1.000
_cell.length_c   1.000
_cell.angle_alpha   90.00
_cell.angle_beta   90.00
_cell.angle_gamma   90.00
#
_symmetry.space_group_name_H-M   'P 1'
#
loop_
_entity.id
_entity.type
_entity.pdbx_description
1 polymer ?
#
loop_
_entity_poly.entity_id
_entity_poly.type
_entity_poly.pdbx_seq_one_letter_code
_entity_poly.pdbx_strand_id
1 'polypeptide(L)'
;MAIWRRGESAKSRGPFSPVLVQDENRMLVFGAEWSPLIGGRAESTARSKAAQFKATHYALVTKSGHSGLATVKLTRAEMKLVGKRKIFPAAAAFAMFRPSGTGVGLFELDDGRIWIVLCQNGMIRRNGDLVYTDQDMAYQRFHQLQQEAEALEPTGPNWSFFSNLDIPHTEHISLEELLGVELKPFETRRFSLDQLPKPVKVSFLLMLIFFGVSAAWDFYDSFARSRRLAELRANMQDPEIAWLTAVRDEAARKRVDSVKSVEALYEQLIAIPLEVAGWSLRSATCSPAGSMWECLAIFQRKGYGATNDQFEAALPKGWRAEFDPLGTATGAWTFKSIGTKTGVTPENLPTRAKILRSPVSQLQSILPAFTSIRLPSTKAWEVAMPFDGNGKPVSKPSTLMVPGAIPLVLEGPLRSLSVWEVESTPTAIRTIKIDRVDADVSLNSSPLKMTLNGDLYVQNAK
;
A
#
# COMPACT_ATOMS: atom_id res chain seq x y z
N MET A 1 -37.20 50.19 -29.79
CA MET A 1 -37.37 48.81 -29.28
C MET A 1 -35.99 48.37 -28.85
N ALA A 2 -35.75 48.24 -27.55
CA ALA A 2 -34.39 48.22 -26.98
C ALA A 2 -33.68 46.89 -27.25
N ILE A 3 -32.58 46.94 -27.99
CA ILE A 3 -31.67 45.83 -28.17
C ILE A 3 -30.54 45.99 -27.13
N TRP A 4 -30.19 44.88 -26.47
CA TRP A 4 -28.97 44.63 -25.66
C TRP A 4 -28.96 44.86 -24.13
N ARG A 5 -28.62 43.76 -23.44
CA ARG A 5 -28.00 43.72 -22.10
C ARG A 5 -26.51 43.97 -22.26
N ARG A 6 -25.96 44.87 -21.41
CA ARG A 6 -24.54 45.21 -21.18
C ARG A 6 -23.56 44.13 -21.68
N GLY A 7 -22.91 44.40 -22.81
CA GLY A 7 -21.69 43.72 -23.21
C GLY A 7 -20.49 44.33 -22.48
N GLU A 8 -19.79 43.54 -21.67
CA GLU A 8 -18.51 43.93 -21.10
C GLU A 8 -17.48 44.08 -22.22
N SER A 9 -16.82 45.23 -22.31
CA SER A 9 -15.72 45.43 -23.25
C SER A 9 -14.49 44.63 -22.78
N ALA A 10 -14.00 43.72 -23.64
CA ALA A 10 -12.69 43.15 -23.46
C ALA A 10 -11.65 44.29 -23.60
N LYS A 11 -10.79 44.48 -22.59
CA LYS A 11 -9.73 45.50 -22.55
C LYS A 11 -8.98 45.57 -23.89
N SER A 12 -9.03 46.72 -24.56
CA SER A 12 -8.46 46.91 -25.89
C SER A 12 -6.93 46.81 -25.89
N ARG A 13 -6.39 46.10 -26.88
CA ARG A 13 -4.98 46.11 -27.27
C ARG A 13 -4.83 47.06 -28.46
N GLY A 14 -4.23 48.21 -28.22
CA GLY A 14 -4.00 49.22 -29.24
C GLY A 14 -5.29 49.95 -29.66
N PRO A 15 -5.14 51.08 -30.39
CA PRO A 15 -6.24 52.00 -30.68
C PRO A 15 -7.37 51.42 -31.56
N PHE A 16 -7.23 50.20 -32.10
CA PHE A 16 -8.15 49.59 -33.06
C PHE A 16 -8.41 48.10 -32.77
N SER A 17 -8.85 47.76 -31.55
CA SER A 17 -9.19 46.37 -31.22
C SER A 17 -10.50 45.93 -31.90
N PRO A 18 -10.58 44.66 -32.35
CA PRO A 18 -11.81 44.15 -32.94
C PRO A 18 -12.95 44.17 -31.92
N VAL A 19 -14.16 44.42 -32.39
CA VAL A 19 -15.37 44.49 -31.57
C VAL A 19 -16.31 43.37 -31.95
N LEU A 20 -16.76 42.62 -30.94
CA LEU A 20 -17.76 41.57 -31.07
C LEU A 20 -19.14 42.14 -30.72
N VAL A 21 -20.01 42.25 -31.71
CA VAL A 21 -21.42 42.61 -31.51
C VAL A 21 -22.25 41.38 -31.79
N GLN A 22 -23.19 41.07 -30.92
CA GLN A 22 -24.15 40.01 -31.18
C GLN A 22 -25.36 40.63 -31.88
N ASP A 23 -25.91 39.95 -32.88
CA ASP A 23 -27.07 40.36 -33.68
C ASP A 23 -27.95 39.13 -33.85
N GLU A 24 -29.16 39.13 -33.27
CA GLU A 24 -30.11 38.00 -33.13
C GLU A 24 -29.49 36.59 -33.04
N ASN A 25 -29.08 36.01 -34.18
CA ASN A 25 -28.50 34.65 -34.31
C ASN A 25 -27.04 34.57 -34.81
N ARG A 26 -26.35 35.69 -34.99
CA ARG A 26 -24.95 35.77 -35.44
C ARG A 26 -24.13 36.67 -34.54
N MET A 27 -22.81 36.48 -34.57
CA MET A 27 -21.88 37.38 -33.90
C MET A 27 -21.04 38.07 -34.96
N LEU A 28 -21.14 39.39 -35.04
CA LEU A 28 -20.42 40.21 -35.99
C LEU A 28 -19.11 40.67 -35.39
N VAL A 29 -18.07 40.64 -36.21
CA VAL A 29 -16.73 41.11 -35.88
C VAL A 29 -16.48 42.36 -36.69
N PHE A 30 -16.35 43.49 -36.01
CA PHE A 30 -15.87 44.76 -36.55
C PHE A 30 -14.39 44.90 -36.26
N GLY A 31 -13.62 45.58 -37.12
CA GLY A 31 -12.20 45.78 -36.92
C GLY A 31 -11.34 44.55 -37.23
N ALA A 32 -11.74 43.72 -38.21
CA ALA A 32 -10.92 42.60 -38.65
C ALA A 32 -9.68 43.07 -39.42
N GLU A 33 -8.59 42.31 -39.37
CA GLU A 33 -7.39 42.63 -40.14
C GLU A 33 -7.53 42.07 -41.56
N TRP A 34 -7.49 42.96 -42.56
CA TRP A 34 -7.66 42.62 -43.97
C TRP A 34 -6.35 42.63 -44.74
N SER A 35 -6.13 41.58 -45.53
CA SER A 35 -4.94 41.43 -46.39
C SER A 35 -5.31 40.90 -47.77
N PRO A 36 -4.77 41.47 -48.87
CA PRO A 36 -4.97 40.91 -50.20
C PRO A 36 -4.27 39.55 -50.34
N LEU A 37 -4.92 38.65 -51.07
CA LEU A 37 -4.37 37.37 -51.50
C LEU A 37 -4.16 37.41 -53.01
N ILE A 38 -2.90 37.25 -53.43
CA ILE A 38 -2.49 37.25 -54.84
C ILE A 38 -2.17 35.80 -55.23
N GLY A 39 -2.75 35.32 -56.33
CA GLY A 39 -2.46 34.02 -56.94
C GLY A 39 -3.55 32.94 -56.81
N GLY A 40 -3.45 31.90 -57.64
CA GLY A 40 -4.51 30.87 -57.83
C GLY A 40 -4.71 29.85 -56.72
N ARG A 41 -3.97 29.93 -55.60
CA ARG A 41 -4.13 29.03 -54.43
C ARG A 41 -4.61 29.81 -53.20
N ALA A 42 -5.74 30.49 -53.33
CA ALA A 42 -6.25 31.41 -52.32
C ALA A 42 -6.45 30.74 -50.94
N GLU A 43 -6.98 29.52 -50.89
CA GLU A 43 -7.27 28.82 -49.61
C GLU A 43 -6.03 28.37 -48.84
N SER A 44 -5.01 27.82 -49.51
CA SER A 44 -3.78 27.41 -48.82
C SER A 44 -2.99 28.63 -48.34
N THR A 45 -2.96 29.69 -49.16
CA THR A 45 -2.30 30.96 -48.81
C THR A 45 -3.04 31.68 -47.69
N ALA A 46 -4.38 31.65 -47.68
CA ALA A 46 -5.22 32.16 -46.60
C ALA A 46 -4.86 31.49 -45.27
N ARG A 47 -4.82 30.14 -45.25
CA ARG A 47 -4.46 29.37 -44.05
C ARG A 47 -3.04 29.68 -43.56
N SER A 48 -2.08 29.78 -44.48
CA SER A 48 -0.69 30.10 -44.15
C SER A 48 -0.55 31.52 -43.58
N LYS A 49 -1.16 32.53 -44.22
CA LYS A 49 -1.11 33.92 -43.72
C LYS A 49 -1.86 34.08 -42.40
N ALA A 50 -3.02 33.43 -42.23
CA ALA A 50 -3.73 33.40 -40.95
C ALA A 50 -2.87 32.78 -39.83
N ALA A 51 -2.08 31.76 -40.15
CA ALA A 51 -1.12 31.18 -39.22
C ALA A 51 0.02 32.15 -38.84
N GLN A 52 0.57 32.86 -39.82
CA GLN A 52 1.61 33.88 -39.63
C GLN A 52 1.11 35.04 -38.75
N PHE A 53 -0.13 35.49 -38.97
CA PHE A 53 -0.77 36.53 -38.14
C PHE A 53 -1.24 36.04 -36.76
N LYS A 54 -1.02 34.75 -36.44
CA LYS A 54 -1.45 34.13 -35.18
C LYS A 54 -2.95 34.35 -34.93
N ALA A 55 -3.74 34.35 -36.00
CA ALA A 55 -5.19 34.51 -35.95
C ALA A 55 -5.83 33.29 -35.29
N THR A 56 -6.90 33.51 -34.54
CA THR A 56 -7.75 32.42 -34.02
C THR A 56 -8.79 32.00 -35.06
N HIS A 57 -9.23 32.96 -35.87
CA HIS A 57 -10.25 32.82 -36.90
C HIS A 57 -9.85 33.56 -38.17
N TYR A 58 -10.21 33.01 -39.34
CA TYR A 58 -10.00 33.67 -40.63
C TYR A 58 -11.20 33.46 -41.57
N ALA A 59 -11.46 34.43 -42.46
CA ALA A 59 -12.49 34.33 -43.49
C ALA A 59 -11.88 34.69 -44.84
N LEU A 60 -12.20 33.89 -45.87
CA LEU A 60 -11.80 34.13 -47.25
C LEU A 60 -12.96 34.77 -48.00
N VAL A 61 -12.77 36.01 -48.45
CA VAL A 61 -13.74 36.73 -49.30
C VAL A 61 -13.20 36.75 -50.71
N THR A 62 -14.03 36.31 -51.67
CA THR A 62 -13.67 36.21 -53.09
C THR A 62 -14.73 36.92 -53.92
N LYS A 63 -14.31 37.84 -54.80
CA LYS A 63 -15.21 38.58 -55.70
C LYS A 63 -14.46 38.97 -56.96
N SER A 64 -15.06 38.71 -58.14
CA SER A 64 -14.55 39.13 -59.45
C SER A 64 -13.03 38.88 -59.65
N GLY A 65 -12.55 37.68 -59.32
CA GLY A 65 -11.14 37.27 -59.45
C GLY A 65 -10.20 37.79 -58.36
N HIS A 66 -10.65 38.66 -57.46
CA HIS A 66 -9.89 39.17 -56.33
C HIS A 66 -10.20 38.35 -55.06
N SER A 67 -9.17 38.13 -54.25
CA SER A 67 -9.27 37.38 -52.99
C SER A 67 -8.73 38.22 -51.84
N GLY A 68 -9.49 38.27 -50.75
CA GLY A 68 -9.13 38.97 -49.52
C GLY A 68 -9.23 38.04 -48.33
N LEU A 69 -8.26 38.15 -47.43
CA LEU A 69 -8.22 37.44 -46.16
C LEU A 69 -8.62 38.41 -45.05
N ALA A 70 -9.69 38.09 -44.33
CA ALA A 70 -9.98 38.69 -43.03
C ALA A 70 -9.42 37.77 -41.94
N THR A 71 -8.71 38.34 -40.97
CA THR A 71 -8.23 37.62 -39.79
C THR A 71 -8.62 38.33 -38.52
N VAL A 72 -8.96 37.55 -37.49
CA VAL A 72 -9.18 38.07 -36.14
C VAL A 72 -8.47 37.19 -35.12
N LYS A 73 -7.94 37.84 -34.09
CA LYS A 73 -7.29 37.19 -32.95
C LYS A 73 -8.07 37.48 -31.69
N LEU A 74 -8.86 36.49 -31.28
CA LEU A 74 -9.66 36.56 -30.06
C LEU A 74 -8.83 36.10 -28.84
N THR A 75 -9.03 36.78 -27.72
CA THR A 75 -8.52 36.42 -26.39
C THR A 75 -9.30 35.25 -25.80
N ARG A 76 -8.81 34.67 -24.69
CA ARG A 76 -9.51 33.58 -24.00
C ARG A 76 -10.91 34.00 -23.51
N ALA A 77 -11.09 35.25 -23.08
CA ALA A 77 -12.37 35.78 -22.63
C ALA A 77 -13.36 35.91 -23.79
N GLU A 78 -12.92 36.46 -24.92
CA GLU A 78 -13.73 36.58 -26.15
C GLU A 78 -14.05 35.21 -26.75
N MET A 79 -13.11 34.27 -26.75
CA MET A 79 -13.38 32.88 -27.18
C MET A 79 -14.46 32.22 -26.31
N LYS A 80 -14.50 32.52 -25.01
CA LYS A 80 -15.56 32.04 -24.10
C LYS A 80 -16.91 32.70 -24.41
N LEU A 81 -16.90 34.00 -24.75
CA LEU A 81 -18.10 34.75 -25.16
C LEU A 81 -18.68 34.22 -26.48
N VAL A 82 -17.82 33.93 -27.46
CA VAL A 82 -18.20 33.33 -28.75
C VAL A 82 -18.76 31.92 -28.55
N GLY A 83 -18.10 31.10 -27.72
CA GLY A 83 -18.49 29.72 -27.47
C GLY A 83 -18.49 28.89 -28.77
N LYS A 84 -19.66 28.31 -29.11
CA LYS A 84 -19.87 27.52 -30.35
C LYS A 84 -20.53 28.32 -31.49
N ARG A 85 -20.78 29.61 -31.30
CA ARG A 85 -21.46 30.44 -32.29
C ARG A 85 -20.55 30.71 -33.49
N LYS A 86 -21.14 30.87 -34.67
CA LYS A 86 -20.43 31.35 -35.86
C LYS A 86 -20.22 32.85 -35.72
N ILE A 87 -19.01 33.30 -36.03
CA ILE A 87 -18.66 34.72 -36.07
C ILE A 87 -18.50 35.17 -37.53
N PHE A 88 -18.85 36.40 -37.86
CA PHE A 88 -18.94 36.90 -39.23
C PHE A 88 -18.23 38.25 -39.38
N PRO A 89 -17.47 38.51 -40.47
CA PRO A 89 -16.81 39.79 -40.69
C PRO A 89 -17.81 40.87 -41.12
N ALA A 90 -18.04 41.88 -40.30
CA ALA A 90 -19.02 42.94 -40.58
C ALA A 90 -18.65 43.74 -41.84
N ALA A 91 -17.37 44.04 -42.04
CA ALA A 91 -16.91 44.76 -43.23
C ALA A 91 -17.15 44.00 -44.54
N ALA A 92 -17.29 42.67 -44.51
CA ALA A 92 -17.68 41.94 -45.71
C ALA A 92 -19.09 42.33 -46.19
N ALA A 93 -19.99 42.73 -45.29
CA ALA A 93 -21.32 43.22 -45.66
C ALA A 93 -21.24 44.51 -46.45
N PHE A 94 -20.42 45.46 -45.98
CA PHE A 94 -20.20 46.73 -46.66
C PHE A 94 -19.58 46.55 -48.05
N ALA A 95 -18.63 45.62 -48.19
CA ALA A 95 -18.05 45.25 -49.48
C ALA A 95 -19.05 44.55 -50.44
N MET A 96 -20.06 43.86 -49.90
CA MET A 96 -21.16 43.32 -50.69
C MET A 96 -22.10 44.42 -51.16
N PHE A 97 -22.45 45.35 -50.26
CA PHE A 97 -23.31 46.50 -50.52
C PHE A 97 -22.71 47.46 -51.57
N ARG A 98 -21.38 47.68 -51.57
CA ARG A 98 -20.67 48.46 -52.62
C ARG A 98 -19.79 47.56 -53.49
N PRO A 99 -20.34 46.94 -54.55
CA PRO A 99 -19.60 46.02 -55.43
C PRO A 99 -18.58 46.71 -56.33
N SER A 100 -18.72 48.01 -56.60
CA SER A 100 -17.89 48.79 -57.52
C SER A 100 -17.53 50.16 -56.94
N GLY A 101 -16.42 50.74 -57.37
CA GLY A 101 -15.95 52.05 -56.90
C GLY A 101 -15.29 51.99 -55.52
N THR A 102 -15.02 53.15 -54.93
CA THR A 102 -14.48 53.27 -53.58
C THR A 102 -15.59 53.68 -52.63
N GLY A 103 -15.95 52.81 -51.68
CA GLY A 103 -16.97 53.10 -50.67
C GLY A 103 -16.32 53.38 -49.32
N VAL A 104 -16.75 54.44 -48.64
CA VAL A 104 -16.40 54.76 -47.26
C VAL A 104 -17.67 54.80 -46.41
N GLY A 105 -17.67 54.11 -45.28
CA GLY A 105 -18.76 54.16 -44.31
C GLY A 105 -18.26 54.66 -42.96
N LEU A 106 -19.06 55.49 -42.30
CA LEU A 106 -18.89 55.89 -40.90
C LEU A 106 -20.18 55.57 -40.15
N PHE A 107 -20.10 54.65 -39.19
CA PHE A 107 -21.26 54.16 -38.47
C PHE A 107 -21.06 54.25 -36.97
N GLU A 108 -21.99 54.88 -36.26
CA GLU A 108 -22.06 54.76 -34.80
C GLU A 108 -22.66 53.40 -34.42
N LEU A 109 -21.97 52.69 -33.53
CA LEU A 109 -22.42 51.44 -32.93
C LEU A 109 -23.20 51.75 -31.63
N ASP A 110 -24.08 50.85 -31.20
CA ASP A 110 -24.94 51.02 -30.01
C ASP A 110 -24.20 51.38 -28.71
N ASP A 111 -22.90 51.06 -28.62
CA ASP A 111 -22.05 51.35 -27.47
C ASP A 111 -21.28 52.68 -27.58
N GLY A 112 -21.60 53.50 -28.57
CA GLY A 112 -21.02 54.84 -28.82
C GLY A 112 -19.69 54.82 -29.57
N ARG A 113 -19.17 53.63 -29.92
CA ARG A 113 -17.96 53.51 -30.76
C ARG A 113 -18.29 53.79 -32.22
N ILE A 114 -17.32 54.36 -32.95
CA ILE A 114 -17.48 54.66 -34.38
C ILE A 114 -16.73 53.63 -35.21
N TRP A 115 -17.43 52.95 -36.11
CA TRP A 115 -16.86 52.05 -37.08
C TRP A 115 -16.65 52.75 -38.43
N ILE A 116 -15.40 52.74 -38.90
CA ILE A 116 -15.04 53.21 -40.24
C ILE A 116 -14.69 52.02 -41.11
N VAL A 117 -15.36 51.94 -42.26
CA VAL A 117 -15.13 50.88 -43.25
C VAL A 117 -14.79 51.49 -44.61
N LEU A 118 -13.77 50.96 -45.26
CA LEU A 118 -13.28 51.39 -46.56
C LEU A 118 -13.14 50.17 -47.47
N CYS A 119 -13.93 50.16 -48.54
CA CYS A 119 -13.87 49.15 -49.58
C CYS A 119 -13.53 49.75 -50.94
N GLN A 120 -12.93 48.95 -51.80
CA GLN A 120 -12.68 49.30 -53.19
C GLN A 120 -13.05 48.10 -54.07
N ASN A 121 -13.93 48.31 -55.05
CA ASN A 121 -14.43 47.27 -55.96
C ASN A 121 -14.92 46.02 -55.23
N GLY A 122 -15.69 46.23 -54.15
CA GLY A 122 -16.24 45.14 -53.34
C GLY A 122 -15.21 44.34 -52.55
N MET A 123 -14.03 44.89 -52.29
CA MET A 123 -12.99 44.31 -51.44
C MET A 123 -12.58 45.30 -50.34
N ILE A 124 -12.47 44.83 -49.10
CA ILE A 124 -11.99 45.66 -47.99
C ILE A 124 -10.48 45.91 -48.13
N ARG A 125 -10.10 47.19 -48.02
CA ARG A 125 -8.69 47.59 -48.08
C ARG A 125 -7.97 47.22 -46.79
N ARG A 126 -6.63 47.14 -46.86
CA ARG A 126 -5.81 47.07 -45.64
C ARG A 126 -6.10 48.31 -44.79
N ASN A 127 -6.33 48.13 -43.50
CA ASN A 127 -6.78 49.17 -42.57
C ASN A 127 -8.13 49.82 -42.99
N GLY A 128 -8.96 49.12 -43.75
CA GLY A 128 -10.29 49.56 -44.16
C GLY A 128 -11.43 48.99 -43.31
N ASP A 129 -11.13 48.48 -42.12
CA ASP A 129 -12.11 48.00 -41.16
C ASP A 129 -11.56 48.37 -39.78
N LEU A 130 -11.98 49.52 -39.26
CA LEU A 130 -11.42 50.14 -38.05
C LEU A 130 -12.54 50.56 -37.11
N VAL A 131 -12.36 50.30 -35.82
CA VAL A 131 -13.29 50.77 -34.78
C VAL A 131 -12.56 51.75 -33.86
N TYR A 132 -13.11 52.95 -33.75
CA TYR A 132 -12.60 54.05 -32.94
C TYR A 132 -13.41 54.15 -31.64
N THR A 133 -12.72 54.29 -30.52
CA THR A 133 -13.34 54.63 -29.23
C THR A 133 -13.47 56.14 -29.04
N ASP A 134 -12.67 56.91 -29.77
CA ASP A 134 -12.66 58.37 -29.75
C ASP A 134 -13.37 58.87 -31.01
N GLN A 135 -14.49 59.57 -30.81
CA GLN A 135 -15.34 60.06 -31.89
C GLN A 135 -14.61 61.12 -32.73
N ASP A 136 -13.83 62.02 -32.11
CA ASP A 136 -13.13 63.09 -32.81
C ASP A 136 -12.09 62.51 -33.78
N MET A 137 -11.36 61.49 -33.34
CA MET A 137 -10.40 60.77 -34.18
C MET A 137 -11.07 60.05 -35.37
N ALA A 138 -12.28 59.55 -35.18
CA ALA A 138 -13.05 58.92 -36.24
C ALA A 138 -13.50 59.96 -37.28
N TYR A 139 -14.06 61.08 -36.83
CA TYR A 139 -14.46 62.18 -37.71
C TYR A 139 -13.27 62.77 -38.47
N GLN A 140 -12.12 62.95 -37.81
CA GLN A 140 -10.88 63.40 -38.46
C GLN A 140 -10.45 62.44 -39.57
N ARG A 141 -10.47 61.12 -39.32
CA ARG A 141 -10.12 60.13 -40.36
C ARG A 141 -11.12 60.16 -41.51
N PHE A 142 -12.40 60.31 -41.23
CA PHE A 142 -13.43 60.37 -42.25
C PHE A 142 -13.31 61.62 -43.13
N HIS A 143 -13.09 62.79 -42.52
CA HIS A 143 -12.81 64.02 -43.25
C HIS A 143 -11.53 63.93 -44.09
N GLN A 144 -10.48 63.28 -43.58
CA GLN A 144 -9.27 63.02 -44.36
C GLN A 144 -9.58 62.18 -45.62
N LEU A 145 -10.44 61.16 -45.50
CA LEU A 145 -10.86 60.35 -46.64
C LEU A 145 -11.71 61.13 -47.64
N GLN A 146 -12.54 62.08 -47.19
CA GLN A 146 -13.27 62.99 -48.07
C GLN A 146 -12.31 63.91 -48.86
N GLN A 147 -11.30 64.48 -48.20
CA GLN A 147 -10.28 65.29 -48.85
C GLN A 147 -9.43 64.48 -49.84
N GLU A 148 -9.07 63.25 -49.49
CA GLU A 148 -8.38 62.31 -50.39
C GLU A 148 -9.22 62.05 -51.66
N ALA A 149 -10.55 61.96 -51.54
CA ALA A 149 -11.46 61.78 -52.67
C ALA A 149 -11.53 63.01 -53.58
N GLU A 150 -11.68 64.20 -52.99
CA GLU A 150 -11.76 65.48 -53.74
C GLU A 150 -10.48 65.78 -54.53
N ALA A 151 -9.32 65.42 -53.97
CA ALA A 151 -8.02 65.62 -54.63
C ALA A 151 -7.78 64.74 -55.87
N LEU A 152 -8.63 63.72 -56.11
CA LEU A 152 -8.41 62.69 -57.14
C LEU A 152 -9.27 62.85 -58.41
N GLU A 153 -10.11 63.89 -58.54
CA GLU A 153 -10.92 64.09 -59.76
C GLU A 153 -10.22 64.88 -60.88
N PRO A 154 -10.43 64.51 -62.17
CA PRO A 154 -11.58 63.74 -62.70
C PRO A 154 -11.28 62.29 -63.19
N THR A 155 -10.11 61.70 -62.89
CA THR A 155 -9.75 60.34 -63.38
C THR A 155 -9.70 59.25 -62.30
N GLY A 156 -10.01 59.60 -61.04
CA GLY A 156 -10.05 58.67 -59.91
C GLY A 156 -11.26 57.72 -59.89
N PRO A 157 -11.23 56.67 -59.04
CA PRO A 157 -12.38 55.79 -58.83
C PRO A 157 -13.54 56.56 -58.19
N ASN A 158 -14.78 56.36 -58.65
CA ASN A 158 -15.96 57.00 -58.04
C ASN A 158 -16.03 56.71 -56.53
N TRP A 159 -15.91 57.76 -55.72
CA TRP A 159 -16.02 57.67 -54.26
C TRP A 159 -17.48 57.82 -53.83
N SER A 160 -17.86 57.15 -52.75
CA SER A 160 -19.19 57.28 -52.16
C SER A 160 -19.11 57.12 -50.65
N PHE A 161 -19.79 58.00 -49.92
CA PHE A 161 -19.73 58.10 -48.48
C PHE A 161 -21.08 57.75 -47.86
N PHE A 162 -21.07 56.90 -46.83
CA PHE A 162 -22.26 56.36 -46.16
C PHE A 162 -22.20 56.59 -44.66
N SER A 163 -23.34 56.85 -44.04
CA SER A 163 -23.42 57.07 -42.60
C SER A 163 -24.80 56.73 -42.04
N ASN A 164 -24.88 56.25 -40.79
CA ASN A 164 -26.13 56.22 -40.02
C ASN A 164 -26.36 57.50 -39.19
N LEU A 165 -25.40 58.43 -39.24
CA LEU A 165 -25.45 59.76 -38.65
C LEU A 165 -25.75 60.82 -39.71
N ASP A 166 -26.37 61.91 -39.29
CA ASP A 166 -26.69 63.05 -40.16
C ASP A 166 -25.44 63.90 -40.46
N ILE A 167 -24.62 63.42 -41.41
CA ILE A 167 -23.35 64.06 -41.82
C ILE A 167 -23.50 64.64 -43.24
N PRO A 168 -23.06 65.88 -43.49
CA PRO A 168 -23.07 66.46 -44.85
C PRO A 168 -22.31 65.61 -45.87
N HIS A 169 -22.81 65.56 -47.10
CA HIS A 169 -22.20 64.83 -48.23
C HIS A 169 -22.08 63.31 -48.02
N THR A 170 -23.01 62.72 -47.25
CA THR A 170 -23.11 61.27 -47.06
C THR A 170 -24.51 60.77 -47.41
N GLU A 171 -24.59 59.56 -47.96
CA GLU A 171 -25.86 58.84 -48.13
C GLU A 171 -26.22 58.17 -46.80
N HIS A 172 -27.43 58.44 -46.30
CA HIS A 172 -27.90 57.85 -45.06
C HIS A 172 -28.25 56.37 -45.27
N ILE A 173 -27.69 55.48 -44.45
CA ILE A 173 -28.03 54.05 -44.42
C ILE A 173 -27.97 53.52 -42.99
N SER A 174 -28.99 52.77 -42.60
CA SER A 174 -29.05 52.13 -41.28
C SER A 174 -28.07 50.96 -41.19
N LEU A 175 -27.57 50.68 -39.98
CA LEU A 175 -26.64 49.56 -39.75
C LEU A 175 -27.35 48.22 -39.98
N GLU A 176 -28.65 48.14 -39.67
CA GLU A 176 -29.50 46.97 -39.90
C GLU A 176 -29.64 46.66 -41.39
N GLU A 177 -29.91 47.67 -42.22
CA GLU A 177 -30.01 47.54 -43.66
C GLU A 177 -28.69 47.08 -44.28
N LEU A 178 -27.57 47.67 -43.84
CA LEU A 178 -26.24 47.30 -44.30
C LEU A 178 -25.88 45.84 -43.98
N LEU A 179 -26.21 45.40 -42.76
CA LEU A 179 -25.83 44.09 -42.27
C LEU A 179 -26.82 42.99 -42.69
N GLY A 180 -27.97 43.32 -43.28
CA GLY A 180 -29.01 42.38 -43.73
C GLY A 180 -28.60 41.40 -44.84
N VAL A 181 -27.34 41.36 -45.24
CA VAL A 181 -26.79 40.50 -46.29
C VAL A 181 -26.28 39.15 -45.77
N GLU A 182 -26.27 38.13 -46.64
CA GLU A 182 -25.77 36.79 -46.31
C GLU A 182 -24.23 36.75 -46.31
N LEU A 183 -23.64 36.60 -45.12
CA LEU A 183 -22.20 36.60 -44.90
C LEU A 183 -21.64 35.18 -44.73
N LYS A 184 -20.42 34.95 -45.24
CA LYS A 184 -19.63 33.76 -44.90
C LYS A 184 -19.03 33.90 -43.50
N PRO A 185 -19.16 32.89 -42.62
CA PRO A 185 -18.57 32.93 -41.29
C PRO A 185 -17.05 32.80 -41.35
N PHE A 186 -16.37 33.26 -40.30
CA PHE A 186 -14.98 32.89 -40.07
C PHE A 186 -14.84 31.39 -39.76
N GLU A 187 -13.76 30.80 -40.24
CA GLU A 187 -13.34 29.44 -39.92
C GLU A 187 -12.41 29.42 -38.70
N THR A 188 -12.59 28.44 -37.80
CA THR A 188 -11.68 28.21 -36.67
C THR A 188 -10.37 27.59 -37.17
N ARG A 189 -9.22 28.16 -36.79
CA ARG A 189 -7.92 27.53 -37.07
C ARG A 189 -7.74 26.29 -36.19
N ARG A 190 -8.00 25.10 -36.73
CA ARG A 190 -7.70 23.81 -36.06
C ARG A 190 -6.26 23.40 -36.36
N PHE A 191 -5.52 23.03 -35.31
CA PHE A 191 -4.20 22.42 -35.47
C PHE A 191 -4.38 21.04 -36.10
N SER A 192 -3.88 20.84 -37.32
CA SER A 192 -3.86 19.53 -37.96
C SER A 192 -2.44 18.97 -37.93
N LEU A 193 -2.32 17.73 -37.45
CA LEU A 193 -1.07 16.96 -37.48
C LEU A 193 -0.53 16.75 -38.91
N ASP A 194 -1.32 17.01 -39.94
CA ASP A 194 -0.90 16.92 -41.35
C ASP A 194 0.03 18.04 -41.80
N GLN A 195 0.15 19.11 -41.01
CA GLN A 195 1.09 20.20 -41.30
C GLN A 195 2.50 19.95 -40.76
N LEU A 196 2.72 18.83 -40.06
CA LEU A 196 4.04 18.47 -39.54
C LEU A 196 4.91 17.76 -40.61
N PRO A 197 6.18 18.14 -40.77
CA PRO A 197 7.12 17.43 -41.63
C PRO A 197 7.21 15.94 -41.29
N LYS A 198 7.30 15.08 -42.30
CA LYS A 198 7.43 13.61 -42.15
C LYS A 198 8.42 13.13 -41.06
N PRO A 199 9.64 13.69 -40.91
CA PRO A 199 10.56 13.21 -39.87
C PRO A 199 10.05 13.44 -38.44
N VAL A 200 9.26 14.50 -38.21
CA VAL A 200 8.67 14.80 -36.89
C VAL A 200 7.60 13.76 -36.54
N LYS A 201 6.81 13.31 -37.53
CA LYS A 201 5.78 12.27 -37.32
C LYS A 201 6.41 10.94 -36.88
N VAL A 202 7.51 10.54 -37.51
CA VAL A 202 8.22 9.29 -37.16
C VAL A 202 8.83 9.37 -35.77
N SER A 203 9.50 10.49 -35.45
CA SER A 203 10.09 10.70 -34.12
C SER A 203 9.02 10.66 -33.01
N PHE A 204 7.87 11.30 -33.22
CA PHE A 204 6.76 11.27 -32.28
C PHE A 204 6.18 9.86 -32.07
N LEU A 205 6.07 9.07 -33.14
CA LEU A 205 5.60 7.68 -33.05
C LEU A 205 6.58 6.80 -32.26
N LEU A 206 7.89 6.90 -32.54
CA LEU A 206 8.92 6.16 -31.81
C LEU A 206 8.94 6.54 -30.33
N MET A 207 8.77 7.83 -30.02
CA MET A 207 8.65 8.31 -28.65
C MET A 207 7.46 7.67 -27.94
N LEU A 208 6.28 7.65 -28.57
CA LEU A 208 5.08 7.01 -28.00
C LEU A 208 5.28 5.50 -27.77
N ILE A 209 5.92 4.79 -28.69
CA ILE A 209 6.22 3.36 -28.53
C ILE A 209 7.17 3.16 -27.35
N PHE A 210 8.24 3.95 -27.27
CA PHE A 210 9.22 3.85 -26.19
C PHE A 210 8.59 4.09 -24.81
N PHE A 211 7.79 5.15 -24.66
CA PHE A 211 7.07 5.42 -23.42
C PHE A 211 6.00 4.35 -23.12
N GLY A 212 5.33 3.82 -24.15
CA GLY A 212 4.36 2.73 -23.99
C GLY A 212 5.00 1.44 -23.47
N VAL A 213 6.15 1.05 -24.02
CA VAL A 213 6.89 -0.13 -23.56
C VAL A 213 7.41 0.06 -22.14
N SER A 214 7.97 1.22 -21.81
CA SER A 214 8.43 1.52 -20.44
C SER A 214 7.29 1.44 -19.43
N ALA A 215 6.15 2.08 -19.72
CA ALA A 215 5.00 2.07 -18.82
C ALA A 215 4.40 0.66 -18.66
N ALA A 216 4.37 -0.15 -19.72
CA ALA A 216 3.92 -1.53 -19.65
C ALA A 216 4.85 -2.39 -18.78
N TRP A 217 6.16 -2.17 -18.85
CA TRP A 217 7.14 -2.88 -18.03
C TRP A 217 7.01 -2.52 -16.54
N ASP A 218 6.90 -1.23 -16.22
CA ASP A 218 6.70 -0.77 -14.83
C ASP A 218 5.39 -1.27 -14.24
N PHE A 219 4.32 -1.33 -15.05
CA PHE A 219 3.04 -1.90 -14.63
C PHE A 219 3.15 -3.41 -14.37
N TYR A 220 3.83 -4.15 -15.24
CA TYR A 220 4.04 -5.58 -15.06
C TYR A 220 4.86 -5.89 -13.80
N ASP A 221 5.96 -5.18 -13.58
CA ASP A 221 6.83 -5.40 -12.44
C ASP A 221 6.16 -5.03 -11.10
N SER A 222 5.38 -3.94 -11.07
CA SER A 222 4.59 -3.57 -9.89
C SER A 222 3.47 -4.58 -9.59
N PHE A 223 2.82 -5.14 -10.63
CA PHE A 223 1.83 -6.19 -10.47
C PHE A 223 2.45 -7.50 -9.94
N ALA A 224 3.60 -7.91 -10.49
CA ALA A 224 4.33 -9.10 -10.05
C ALA A 224 4.84 -8.98 -8.60
N ARG A 225 5.35 -7.80 -8.22
CA ARG A 225 5.75 -7.50 -6.84
C ARG A 225 4.57 -7.57 -5.87
N SER A 226 3.42 -7.01 -6.26
CA SER A 226 2.19 -7.06 -5.45
C SER A 226 1.71 -8.48 -5.19
N ARG A 227 1.75 -9.36 -6.22
CA ARG A 227 1.39 -10.78 -6.05
C ARG A 227 2.34 -11.52 -5.10
N ARG A 228 3.66 -11.39 -5.27
CA ARG A 228 4.65 -12.01 -4.36
C ARG A 228 4.48 -11.55 -2.92
N LEU A 229 4.22 -10.26 -2.70
CA LEU A 229 3.95 -9.73 -1.36
C LEU A 229 2.62 -10.24 -0.78
N ALA A 230 1.60 -10.43 -1.61
CA ALA A 230 0.32 -11.00 -1.17
C ALA A 230 0.48 -12.48 -0.74
N GLU A 231 1.23 -13.28 -1.51
CA GLU A 231 1.56 -14.67 -1.15
C GLU A 231 2.39 -14.74 0.14
N LEU A 232 3.40 -13.89 0.29
CA LEU A 232 4.19 -13.82 1.53
C LEU A 232 3.35 -13.43 2.74
N ARG A 233 2.38 -12.52 2.57
CA ARG A 233 1.44 -12.13 3.65
C ARG A 233 0.44 -13.25 3.96
N ALA A 234 -0.05 -13.97 2.95
CA ALA A 234 -0.92 -15.11 3.15
C ALA A 234 -0.22 -16.24 3.92
N ASN A 235 1.09 -16.41 3.73
CA ASN A 235 1.90 -17.41 4.41
C ASN A 235 2.49 -16.94 5.75
N MET A 236 2.40 -15.65 6.09
CA MET A 236 2.82 -15.14 7.39
C MET A 236 1.77 -15.52 8.44
N GLN A 237 2.05 -16.61 9.16
CA GLN A 237 1.26 -17.01 10.32
C GLN A 237 1.41 -15.98 11.43
N ASP A 238 0.33 -15.70 12.15
CA ASP A 238 0.35 -14.82 13.32
C ASP A 238 1.38 -15.34 14.34
N PRO A 239 2.38 -14.51 14.73
CA PRO A 239 3.40 -14.91 15.69
C PRO A 239 2.83 -15.45 17.01
N GLU A 240 1.71 -14.90 17.48
CA GLU A 240 1.10 -15.34 18.73
C GLU A 240 0.54 -16.76 18.61
N ILE A 241 -0.15 -17.05 17.51
CA ILE A 241 -0.71 -18.38 17.24
C ILE A 241 0.40 -19.43 17.07
N ALA A 242 1.47 -19.08 16.35
CA ALA A 242 2.59 -19.98 16.13
C ALA A 242 3.26 -20.38 17.46
N TRP A 243 3.50 -19.39 18.34
CA TRP A 243 4.08 -19.64 19.65
C TRP A 243 3.14 -20.36 20.62
N LEU A 244 1.85 -20.03 20.64
CA LEU A 244 0.85 -20.75 21.45
C LEU A 244 0.77 -22.23 21.04
N THR A 245 0.87 -22.50 19.73
CA THR A 245 0.90 -23.87 19.21
C THR A 245 2.17 -24.60 19.68
N ALA A 246 3.34 -23.97 19.56
CA ALA A 246 4.59 -24.55 20.05
C ALA A 246 4.57 -24.84 21.57
N VAL A 247 3.96 -23.95 22.36
CA VAL A 247 3.75 -24.17 23.81
C VAL A 247 2.82 -25.35 24.06
N ARG A 248 1.70 -25.47 23.33
CA ARG A 248 0.77 -26.60 23.46
C ARG A 248 1.41 -27.92 23.06
N ASP A 249 2.21 -27.94 21.99
CA ASP A 249 2.94 -29.13 21.55
C ASP A 249 3.95 -29.58 22.60
N GLU A 250 4.65 -28.62 23.23
CA GLU A 250 5.54 -28.91 24.35
C GLU A 250 4.79 -29.39 25.58
N ALA A 251 3.61 -28.83 25.86
CA ALA A 251 2.74 -29.24 26.95
C ALA A 251 2.22 -30.68 26.75
N ALA A 252 1.86 -31.06 25.51
CA ALA A 252 1.41 -32.40 25.14
C ALA A 252 2.46 -33.48 25.41
N ARG A 253 3.75 -33.13 25.38
CA ARG A 253 4.86 -34.04 25.67
C ARG A 253 5.19 -34.16 27.16
N LYS A 254 4.62 -33.33 28.03
CA LYS A 254 4.92 -33.37 29.47
C LYS A 254 4.32 -34.61 30.11
N ARG A 255 5.16 -35.33 30.87
CA ARG A 255 4.76 -36.50 31.66
C ARG A 255 4.16 -36.03 32.98
N VAL A 256 3.06 -36.62 33.41
CA VAL A 256 2.46 -36.38 34.73
C VAL A 256 2.28 -37.71 35.45
N ASP A 257 2.91 -37.84 36.61
CA ASP A 257 2.82 -38.99 37.49
C ASP A 257 1.65 -38.82 38.47
N SER A 258 0.88 -39.89 38.65
CA SER A 258 -0.19 -39.97 39.65
C SER A 258 0.28 -40.72 40.89
N VAL A 259 -0.55 -40.73 41.95
CA VAL A 259 -0.29 -41.52 43.16
C VAL A 259 -0.03 -42.99 42.82
N LYS A 260 -0.83 -43.59 41.92
CA LYS A 260 -0.62 -44.98 41.46
C LYS A 260 0.74 -45.21 40.80
N SER A 261 1.28 -44.19 40.12
CA SER A 261 2.62 -44.29 39.52
C SER A 261 3.70 -44.31 40.59
N VAL A 262 3.51 -43.56 41.68
CA VAL A 262 4.45 -43.50 42.80
C VAL A 262 4.38 -44.76 43.65
N GLU A 263 3.18 -45.29 43.89
CA GLU A 263 2.97 -46.57 44.57
C GLU A 263 3.65 -47.72 43.80
N ALA A 264 3.41 -47.83 42.49
CA ALA A 264 4.05 -48.84 41.65
C ALA A 264 5.58 -48.69 41.64
N LEU A 265 6.10 -47.46 41.59
CA LEU A 265 7.53 -47.21 41.71
C LEU A 265 8.06 -47.65 43.08
N TYR A 266 7.38 -47.29 44.16
CA TYR A 266 7.77 -47.66 45.52
C TYR A 266 7.81 -49.19 45.71
N GLU A 267 6.81 -49.92 45.23
CA GLU A 267 6.78 -51.39 45.25
C GLU A 267 8.00 -52.02 44.55
N GLN A 268 8.44 -51.45 43.44
CA GLN A 268 9.62 -51.92 42.72
C GLN A 268 10.92 -51.61 43.47
N LEU A 269 10.99 -50.47 44.14
CA LEU A 269 12.17 -50.07 44.91
C LEU A 269 12.36 -50.90 46.19
N ILE A 270 11.27 -51.26 46.88
CA ILE A 270 11.35 -52.12 48.08
C ILE A 270 11.65 -53.59 47.74
N ALA A 271 11.46 -54.00 46.49
CA ALA A 271 11.79 -55.34 46.01
C ALA A 271 13.27 -55.52 45.64
N ILE A 272 14.07 -54.45 45.68
CA ILE A 272 15.51 -54.51 45.36
C ILE A 272 16.23 -55.31 46.47
N PRO A 273 16.93 -56.41 46.13
CA PRO A 273 17.66 -57.18 47.12
C PRO A 273 18.85 -56.36 47.65
N LEU A 274 19.06 -56.39 48.97
CA LEU A 274 20.19 -55.70 49.61
C LEU A 274 21.49 -56.51 49.52
N GLU A 275 21.37 -57.83 49.44
CA GLU A 275 22.46 -58.78 49.29
C GLU A 275 22.05 -59.85 48.27
N VAL A 276 22.94 -60.21 47.34
CA VAL A 276 22.71 -61.24 46.30
C VAL A 276 23.97 -62.09 46.21
N ALA A 277 23.93 -63.34 46.66
CA ALA A 277 25.04 -64.30 46.55
C ALA A 277 26.44 -63.74 46.95
N GLY A 278 26.52 -62.97 48.05
CA GLY A 278 27.75 -62.36 48.54
C GLY A 278 28.12 -61.00 47.90
N TRP A 279 27.19 -60.42 47.14
CA TRP A 279 27.26 -59.07 46.60
C TRP A 279 26.31 -58.14 47.35
N SER A 280 26.80 -57.00 47.82
CA SER A 280 26.01 -56.04 48.59
C SER A 280 25.56 -54.87 47.70
N LEU A 281 24.30 -54.47 47.81
CA LEU A 281 23.77 -53.30 47.12
C LEU A 281 24.54 -52.05 47.54
N ARG A 282 25.07 -51.31 46.56
CA ARG A 282 25.72 -50.02 46.75
C ARG A 282 24.76 -48.88 46.45
N SER A 283 24.08 -48.96 45.30
CA SER A 283 23.10 -47.97 44.88
C SER A 283 22.11 -48.55 43.88
N ALA A 284 20.96 -47.92 43.74
CA ALA A 284 20.01 -48.18 42.68
C ALA A 284 19.50 -46.85 42.10
N THR A 285 19.26 -46.81 40.79
CA THR A 285 18.70 -45.64 40.11
C THR A 285 17.59 -46.08 39.19
N CYS A 286 16.44 -45.42 39.26
CA CYS A 286 15.35 -45.60 38.33
C CYS A 286 15.00 -44.28 37.65
N SER A 287 14.77 -44.32 36.34
CA SER A 287 14.31 -43.19 35.54
C SER A 287 13.23 -43.62 34.55
N PRO A 288 12.29 -42.73 34.20
CA PRO A 288 11.27 -43.05 33.21
C PRO A 288 11.87 -43.06 31.79
N ALA A 289 11.56 -44.09 31.02
CA ALA A 289 11.87 -44.26 29.61
C ALA A 289 10.56 -44.46 28.82
N GLY A 290 9.94 -43.36 28.42
CA GLY A 290 8.62 -43.36 27.79
C GLY A 290 7.53 -43.92 28.72
N SER A 291 6.91 -45.04 28.34
CA SER A 291 5.87 -45.74 29.13
C SER A 291 6.43 -46.76 30.12
N MET A 292 7.74 -46.95 30.16
CA MET A 292 8.44 -47.86 31.05
C MET A 292 9.29 -47.08 32.05
N TRP A 293 9.63 -47.72 33.15
CA TRP A 293 10.73 -47.33 34.02
C TRP A 293 11.92 -48.22 33.71
N GLU A 294 13.09 -47.62 33.62
CA GLU A 294 14.38 -48.31 33.54
C GLU A 294 15.09 -48.15 34.87
N CYS A 295 15.49 -49.28 35.44
CA CYS A 295 16.13 -49.33 36.74
C CYS A 295 17.44 -50.10 36.66
N LEU A 296 18.44 -49.59 37.38
CA LEU A 296 19.77 -50.13 37.47
C LEU A 296 20.17 -50.19 38.94
N ALA A 297 20.62 -51.35 39.41
CA ALA A 297 21.15 -51.53 40.76
C ALA A 297 22.61 -51.98 40.68
N ILE A 298 23.49 -51.23 41.33
CA ILE A 298 24.92 -51.47 41.38
C ILE A 298 25.25 -52.20 42.67
N PHE A 299 25.87 -53.35 42.55
CA PHE A 299 26.30 -54.21 43.64
C PHE A 299 27.81 -54.26 43.70
N GLN A 300 28.36 -54.27 44.92
CA GLN A 300 29.77 -54.45 45.18
C GLN A 300 30.03 -55.84 45.75
N ARG A 301 31.04 -56.52 45.23
CA ARG A 301 31.46 -57.83 45.74
C ARG A 301 32.03 -57.68 47.16
N LYS A 302 31.47 -58.42 48.13
CA LYS A 302 31.95 -58.43 49.54
C LYS A 302 32.30 -59.83 50.03
N GLY A 303 31.62 -60.86 49.55
CA GLY A 303 31.80 -62.25 49.98
C GLY A 303 33.05 -62.91 49.42
N TYR A 304 33.79 -63.60 50.29
CA TYR A 304 34.92 -64.46 49.92
C TYR A 304 34.38 -65.70 49.19
N GLY A 305 34.40 -65.69 47.86
CA GLY A 305 33.84 -66.75 47.01
C GLY A 305 32.62 -66.35 46.18
N ALA A 306 32.11 -65.12 46.31
CA ALA A 306 31.06 -64.61 45.44
C ALA A 306 31.55 -64.60 43.98
N THR A 307 30.78 -65.13 43.04
CA THR A 307 31.12 -65.17 41.61
C THR A 307 30.06 -64.48 40.76
N ASN A 308 30.39 -64.18 39.50
CA ASN A 308 29.44 -63.60 38.55
C ASN A 308 28.30 -64.58 38.25
N ASP A 309 28.62 -65.86 38.04
CA ASP A 309 27.62 -66.90 37.77
C ASP A 309 26.60 -67.06 38.90
N GLN A 310 27.09 -67.04 40.16
CA GLN A 310 26.20 -67.08 41.32
C GLN A 310 25.34 -65.82 41.46
N PHE A 311 25.88 -64.66 41.10
CA PHE A 311 25.11 -63.41 41.08
C PHE A 311 23.98 -63.50 40.06
N GLU A 312 24.29 -63.85 38.82
CA GLU A 312 23.30 -63.97 37.73
C GLU A 312 22.22 -65.01 38.05
N ALA A 313 22.60 -66.17 38.59
CA ALA A 313 21.65 -67.21 38.98
C ALA A 313 20.74 -66.81 40.16
N ALA A 314 21.19 -65.89 41.02
CA ALA A 314 20.46 -65.44 42.20
C ALA A 314 19.64 -64.15 41.97
N LEU A 315 19.74 -63.52 40.80
CA LEU A 315 18.97 -62.32 40.49
C LEU A 315 17.46 -62.60 40.44
N PRO A 316 16.62 -61.61 40.81
CA PRO A 316 15.17 -61.73 40.65
C PRO A 316 14.76 -61.98 39.20
N LYS A 317 13.64 -62.67 39.00
CA LYS A 317 13.10 -62.93 37.65
C LYS A 317 12.87 -61.62 36.89
N GLY A 318 13.32 -61.58 35.64
CA GLY A 318 13.18 -60.42 34.76
C GLY A 318 14.32 -59.39 34.84
N TRP A 319 15.30 -59.61 35.72
CA TRP A 319 16.51 -58.81 35.78
C TRP A 319 17.57 -59.37 34.82
N ARG A 320 18.48 -58.51 34.38
CA ARG A 320 19.67 -58.88 33.60
C ARG A 320 20.92 -58.43 34.34
N ALA A 321 21.95 -59.26 34.34
CA ALA A 321 23.24 -58.90 34.91
C ALA A 321 24.14 -58.27 33.84
N GLU A 322 24.85 -57.21 34.22
CA GLU A 322 26.01 -56.68 33.49
C GLU A 322 27.19 -56.61 34.46
N PHE A 323 28.39 -56.95 34.01
CA PHE A 323 29.56 -57.04 34.87
C PHE A 323 30.65 -56.06 34.42
N ASP A 324 31.21 -55.32 35.38
CA ASP A 324 32.37 -54.45 35.23
C ASP A 324 33.54 -55.07 36.05
N PRO A 325 34.82 -55.04 35.63
CA PRO A 325 35.75 -56.11 35.95
C PRO A 325 35.91 -56.37 37.45
N LEU A 326 35.64 -57.64 37.80
CA LEU A 326 35.83 -58.36 39.08
C LEU A 326 35.18 -57.82 40.37
N GLY A 327 34.83 -56.55 40.45
CA GLY A 327 34.41 -55.89 41.71
C GLY A 327 32.95 -55.42 41.75
N THR A 328 32.34 -55.19 40.59
CA THR A 328 31.02 -54.56 40.48
C THR A 328 30.12 -55.34 39.54
N ALA A 329 28.87 -55.54 39.95
CA ALA A 329 27.83 -56.14 39.12
C ALA A 329 26.62 -55.19 39.07
N THR A 330 26.00 -55.08 37.91
CA THR A 330 24.82 -54.24 37.67
C THR A 330 23.64 -55.15 37.38
N GLY A 331 22.57 -55.02 38.16
CA GLY A 331 21.27 -55.61 37.87
C GLY A 331 20.39 -54.59 37.17
N ALA A 332 19.97 -54.87 35.93
CA ALA A 332 19.08 -54.03 35.15
C ALA A 332 17.69 -54.65 35.02
N TRP A 333 16.64 -53.86 35.24
CA TRP A 333 15.25 -54.30 35.01
C TRP A 333 14.38 -53.14 34.54
N THR A 334 13.22 -53.50 33.99
CA THR A 334 12.23 -52.51 33.55
C THR A 334 10.84 -52.91 34.00
N PHE A 335 9.97 -51.93 34.23
CA PHE A 335 8.56 -52.18 34.54
C PHE A 335 7.67 -51.10 33.93
N LYS A 336 6.39 -51.43 33.71
CA LYS A 336 5.44 -50.52 33.07
C LYS A 336 5.01 -49.42 34.04
N SER A 337 4.97 -48.18 33.56
CA SER A 337 4.42 -47.08 34.34
C SER A 337 2.89 -47.20 34.45
N ILE A 338 2.36 -47.13 35.66
CA ILE A 338 0.92 -47.24 35.93
C ILE A 338 0.38 -45.86 36.30
N GLY A 339 -0.74 -45.46 35.70
CA GLY A 339 -1.41 -44.20 36.06
C GLY A 339 -0.69 -42.91 35.62
N THR A 340 0.40 -43.00 34.87
CA THR A 340 1.06 -41.85 34.25
C THR A 340 0.24 -41.35 33.07
N LYS A 341 0.12 -40.02 32.94
CA LYS A 341 -0.47 -39.35 31.77
C LYS A 341 0.59 -38.58 31.01
N THR A 342 0.37 -38.38 29.73
CA THR A 342 1.12 -37.43 28.91
C THR A 342 0.21 -36.28 28.52
N GLY A 343 0.76 -35.09 28.48
CA GLY A 343 0.03 -33.88 28.21
C GLY A 343 -0.43 -33.18 29.49
N VAL A 344 -0.14 -31.88 29.53
CA VAL A 344 -0.78 -30.94 30.45
C VAL A 344 -1.46 -29.85 29.64
N THR A 345 -2.52 -29.28 30.20
CA THR A 345 -3.17 -28.08 29.64
C THR A 345 -2.52 -26.86 30.31
N PRO A 346 -1.71 -26.05 29.59
CA PRO A 346 -1.01 -24.90 30.17
C PRO A 346 -1.91 -23.95 30.96
N GLU A 347 -3.14 -23.75 30.49
CA GLU A 347 -4.12 -22.84 31.07
C GLU A 347 -4.66 -23.33 32.42
N ASN A 348 -4.65 -24.65 32.64
CA ASN A 348 -5.11 -25.29 33.88
C ASN A 348 -3.99 -25.51 34.90
N LEU A 349 -2.75 -25.19 34.56
CA LEU A 349 -1.63 -25.31 35.50
C LEU A 349 -1.83 -24.36 36.68
N PRO A 350 -1.47 -24.78 37.91
CA PRO A 350 -1.58 -23.89 39.06
C PRO A 350 -0.60 -22.71 38.93
N THR A 351 -1.02 -21.56 39.45
CA THR A 351 -0.11 -20.42 39.62
C THR A 351 0.92 -20.72 40.70
N ARG A 352 2.08 -20.04 40.64
CA ARG A 352 3.11 -20.15 41.68
C ARG A 352 2.55 -19.89 43.08
N ALA A 353 1.69 -18.89 43.23
CA ALA A 353 1.04 -18.58 44.50
C ALA A 353 0.17 -19.73 45.03
N LYS A 354 -0.50 -20.47 44.14
CA LYS A 354 -1.29 -21.66 44.52
C LYS A 354 -0.40 -22.82 44.95
N ILE A 355 0.71 -23.05 44.25
CA ILE A 355 1.70 -24.08 44.62
C ILE A 355 2.29 -23.81 46.01
N LEU A 356 2.67 -22.56 46.28
CA LEU A 356 3.25 -22.15 47.56
C LEU A 356 2.29 -22.28 48.75
N ARG A 357 0.96 -22.30 48.52
CA ARG A 357 -0.05 -22.37 49.58
C ARG A 357 -0.51 -23.78 49.93
N SER A 358 -0.56 -24.68 48.97
CA SER A 358 -1.16 -26.02 49.19
C SER A 358 -0.11 -27.13 49.06
N PRO A 359 0.47 -27.39 47.87
CA PRO A 359 1.54 -28.38 47.73
C PRO A 359 2.74 -28.14 48.65
N VAL A 360 3.20 -26.90 48.77
CA VAL A 360 4.35 -26.59 49.66
C VAL A 360 3.98 -26.77 51.13
N SER A 361 2.76 -26.42 51.55
CA SER A 361 2.31 -26.67 52.94
C SER A 361 2.20 -28.15 53.24
N GLN A 362 1.79 -28.96 52.27
CA GLN A 362 1.85 -30.41 52.37
C GLN A 362 3.29 -30.92 52.52
N LEU A 363 4.22 -30.46 51.66
CA LEU A 363 5.64 -30.78 51.81
C LEU A 363 6.21 -30.34 53.18
N GLN A 364 5.77 -29.20 53.69
CA GLN A 364 6.14 -28.69 55.02
C GLN A 364 5.67 -29.62 56.16
N SER A 365 4.45 -30.18 56.04
CA SER A 365 3.91 -31.12 57.04
C SER A 365 4.70 -32.43 57.14
N ILE A 366 5.33 -32.85 56.04
CA ILE A 366 6.12 -34.10 55.97
C ILE A 366 7.63 -33.86 56.11
N LEU A 367 8.08 -32.62 56.36
CA LEU A 367 9.50 -32.29 56.56
C LEU A 367 10.22 -33.23 57.55
N PRO A 368 9.64 -33.63 58.70
CA PRO A 368 10.31 -34.54 59.63
C PRO A 368 10.65 -35.91 59.05
N ALA A 369 9.93 -36.36 58.00
CA ALA A 369 10.20 -37.63 57.34
C ALA A 369 11.41 -37.54 56.38
N PHE A 370 11.84 -36.35 55.98
CA PHE A 370 12.92 -36.15 55.01
C PHE A 370 14.16 -35.54 55.67
N THR A 371 15.34 -35.87 55.14
CA THR A 371 16.58 -35.19 55.50
C THR A 371 16.62 -33.79 54.89
N SER A 372 16.16 -33.64 53.64
CA SER A 372 16.00 -32.34 53.00
C SER A 372 14.89 -32.35 51.95
N ILE A 373 14.18 -31.21 51.81
CA ILE A 373 13.24 -30.94 50.73
C ILE A 373 13.66 -29.62 50.10
N ARG A 374 13.94 -29.62 48.80
CA ARG A 374 14.39 -28.43 48.07
C ARG A 374 13.46 -28.13 46.90
N LEU A 375 13.09 -26.86 46.80
CA LEU A 375 12.29 -26.28 45.72
C LEU A 375 13.05 -25.08 45.15
N PRO A 376 13.98 -25.28 44.20
CA PRO A 376 14.71 -24.20 43.55
C PRO A 376 13.78 -23.23 42.80
N SER A 377 14.36 -22.16 42.26
CA SER A 377 13.60 -21.20 41.44
C SER A 377 12.97 -21.86 40.22
N THR A 378 11.81 -21.34 39.82
CA THR A 378 11.08 -21.82 38.65
C THR A 378 11.93 -21.68 37.39
N LYS A 379 12.00 -22.74 36.59
CA LYS A 379 12.62 -22.74 35.26
C LYS A 379 11.53 -22.72 34.19
N ALA A 380 11.61 -21.77 33.25
CA ALA A 380 10.72 -21.76 32.09
C ALA A 380 10.94 -22.99 31.22
N TRP A 381 9.88 -23.52 30.61
CA TRP A 381 10.02 -24.60 29.65
C TRP A 381 10.85 -24.15 28.44
N GLU A 382 11.69 -25.06 27.96
CA GLU A 382 12.44 -24.91 26.72
C GLU A 382 11.52 -25.25 25.56
N VAL A 383 10.83 -24.24 25.04
CA VAL A 383 9.93 -24.38 23.89
C VAL A 383 10.73 -24.16 22.60
N ALA A 384 10.66 -25.12 21.68
CA ALA A 384 11.31 -25.01 20.39
C ALA A 384 10.78 -23.79 19.61
N MET A 385 11.70 -23.05 18.97
CA MET A 385 11.34 -21.87 18.19
C MET A 385 10.47 -22.27 16.99
N PRO A 386 9.24 -21.72 16.85
CA PRO A 386 8.41 -22.00 15.70
C PRO A 386 8.92 -21.27 14.46
N PHE A 387 8.66 -21.86 13.30
CA PHE A 387 8.95 -21.30 11.98
C PHE A 387 7.63 -20.96 11.26
N ASP A 388 7.64 -19.89 10.47
CA ASP A 388 6.50 -19.52 9.63
C ASP A 388 6.36 -20.44 8.41
N GLY A 389 5.30 -20.24 7.61
CA GLY A 389 5.06 -21.01 6.37
C GLY A 389 6.15 -20.84 5.30
N ASN A 390 7.10 -19.93 5.49
CA ASN A 390 8.24 -19.69 4.60
C ASN A 390 9.56 -20.18 5.22
N GLY A 391 9.51 -20.93 6.33
CA GLY A 391 10.68 -21.48 7.03
C GLY A 391 11.51 -20.45 7.79
N LYS A 392 10.98 -19.24 8.04
CA LYS A 392 11.67 -18.22 8.83
C LYS A 392 11.30 -18.31 10.31
N PRO A 393 12.25 -18.07 11.23
CA PRO A 393 11.98 -18.10 12.66
C PRO A 393 11.00 -16.99 13.06
N VAL A 394 10.00 -17.34 13.86
CA VAL A 394 9.00 -16.40 14.37
C VAL A 394 9.48 -15.82 15.70
N SER A 395 9.62 -14.49 15.77
CA SER A 395 10.00 -13.79 17.00
C SER A 395 9.00 -14.03 18.13
N LYS A 396 9.50 -14.30 19.35
CA LYS A 396 8.67 -14.50 20.54
C LYS A 396 7.93 -13.21 20.94
N PRO A 397 6.58 -13.22 21.03
CA PRO A 397 5.84 -12.08 21.54
C PRO A 397 6.21 -11.75 22.99
N SER A 398 6.31 -10.47 23.33
CA SER A 398 6.66 -10.02 24.69
C SER A 398 5.56 -10.32 25.72
N THR A 399 4.32 -10.45 25.27
CA THR A 399 3.13 -10.77 26.09
C THR A 399 2.99 -12.26 26.39
N LEU A 400 3.71 -13.14 25.68
CA LEU A 400 3.56 -14.58 25.83
C LEU A 400 4.13 -15.07 27.17
N MET A 401 3.24 -15.56 28.03
CA MET A 401 3.63 -16.29 29.23
C MET A 401 3.95 -17.73 28.86
N VAL A 402 5.18 -18.16 29.17
CA VAL A 402 5.59 -19.55 28.98
C VAL A 402 5.49 -20.28 30.31
N PRO A 403 4.80 -21.43 30.37
CA PRO A 403 4.78 -22.27 31.56
C PRO A 403 6.17 -22.66 32.04
N GLY A 404 6.24 -23.03 33.31
CA GLY A 404 7.47 -23.41 33.96
C GLY A 404 7.37 -24.73 34.70
N ALA A 405 8.50 -25.14 35.25
CA ALA A 405 8.62 -26.21 36.22
C ALA A 405 9.37 -25.68 37.44
N ILE A 406 8.91 -26.00 38.64
CA ILE A 406 9.67 -25.84 39.87
C ILE A 406 10.34 -27.18 40.12
N PRO A 407 11.68 -27.27 40.03
CA PRO A 407 12.38 -28.51 40.34
C PRO A 407 12.07 -28.91 41.79
N LEU A 408 11.88 -30.21 42.02
CA LEU A 408 11.65 -30.79 43.33
C LEU A 408 12.76 -31.78 43.61
N VAL A 409 13.45 -31.60 44.74
CA VAL A 409 14.42 -32.57 45.24
C VAL A 409 14.02 -33.00 46.63
N LEU A 410 13.72 -34.29 46.79
CA LEU A 410 13.43 -34.92 48.07
C LEU A 410 14.58 -35.83 48.46
N GLU A 411 15.15 -35.63 49.64
CA GLU A 411 16.18 -36.50 50.20
C GLU A 411 15.76 -37.03 51.56
N GLY A 412 15.86 -38.34 51.77
CA GLY A 412 15.50 -38.95 53.04
C GLY A 412 15.52 -40.47 52.99
N PRO A 413 15.04 -41.15 54.04
CA PRO A 413 14.82 -42.60 54.01
C PRO A 413 13.86 -43.00 52.88
N LEU A 414 14.10 -44.15 52.24
CA LEU A 414 13.20 -44.67 51.19
C LEU A 414 11.74 -44.76 51.66
N ARG A 415 11.51 -45.18 52.91
CA ARG A 415 10.15 -45.29 53.50
C ARG A 415 9.38 -43.97 53.52
N SER A 416 10.07 -42.82 53.53
CA SER A 416 9.44 -41.50 53.56
C SER A 416 8.74 -41.15 52.26
N LEU A 417 8.99 -41.89 51.17
CA LEU A 417 8.23 -41.74 49.92
C LEU A 417 6.75 -42.06 50.12
N SER A 418 6.40 -42.94 51.06
CA SER A 418 5.02 -43.37 51.32
C SER A 418 4.12 -42.26 51.90
N VAL A 419 4.69 -41.19 52.46
CA VAL A 419 3.92 -40.07 53.02
C VAL A 419 3.77 -38.89 52.04
N TRP A 420 4.34 -38.98 50.83
CA TRP A 420 4.24 -37.91 49.85
C TRP A 420 3.01 -38.09 48.94
N GLU A 421 2.08 -37.15 48.99
CA GLU A 421 0.94 -37.12 48.07
C GLU A 421 1.26 -36.31 46.80
N VAL A 422 1.34 -37.00 45.67
CA VAL A 422 1.72 -36.40 44.37
C VAL A 422 0.58 -35.67 43.67
N GLU A 423 -0.68 -35.92 44.04
CA GLU A 423 -1.86 -35.44 43.32
C GLU A 423 -2.15 -33.93 43.50
N SER A 424 -1.55 -33.27 44.49
CA SER A 424 -1.82 -31.85 44.76
C SER A 424 -1.31 -30.91 43.66
N THR A 425 -0.40 -31.36 42.79
CA THR A 425 0.10 -30.60 41.62
C THR A 425 0.55 -31.54 40.51
N PRO A 426 0.30 -31.22 39.22
CA PRO A 426 0.86 -32.00 38.12
C PRO A 426 2.39 -32.09 38.24
N THR A 427 2.86 -33.30 38.53
CA THR A 427 4.26 -33.56 38.89
C THR A 427 4.86 -34.60 37.94
N ALA A 428 6.11 -34.41 37.54
CA ALA A 428 6.86 -35.41 36.80
C ALA A 428 8.06 -35.88 37.64
N ILE A 429 8.17 -37.18 37.90
CA ILE A 429 9.36 -37.76 38.52
C ILE A 429 10.39 -38.00 37.41
N ARG A 430 11.60 -37.46 37.58
CA ARG A 430 12.69 -37.57 36.60
C ARG A 430 13.64 -38.68 36.94
N THR A 431 13.97 -38.82 38.21
CA THR A 431 14.91 -39.84 38.68
C THR A 431 14.66 -40.11 40.14
N ILE A 432 14.80 -41.36 40.54
CA ILE A 432 14.94 -41.74 41.94
C ILE A 432 16.24 -42.53 42.08
N LYS A 433 17.05 -42.12 43.04
CA LYS A 433 18.30 -42.77 43.39
C LYS A 433 18.21 -43.26 44.82
N ILE A 434 18.68 -44.47 45.07
CA ILE A 434 18.84 -45.07 46.39
C ILE A 434 20.33 -45.31 46.57
N ASP A 435 20.88 -44.85 47.67
CA ASP A 435 22.25 -45.13 48.08
C ASP A 435 22.22 -45.89 49.40
N ARG A 436 23.02 -46.96 49.50
CA ARG A 436 23.26 -47.62 50.78
C ARG A 436 24.32 -46.82 51.55
N VAL A 437 23.96 -46.37 52.75
CA VAL A 437 24.82 -45.57 53.63
C VAL A 437 24.96 -46.25 54.99
N ASP A 438 26.10 -46.08 55.65
CA ASP A 438 26.27 -46.51 57.03
C ASP A 438 25.63 -45.46 57.96
N ALA A 439 24.36 -45.68 58.28
CA ALA A 439 23.57 -44.82 59.16
C ALA A 439 22.65 -45.63 60.07
N ASP A 440 22.55 -45.23 61.34
CA ASP A 440 21.59 -45.78 62.29
C ASP A 440 20.15 -45.43 61.89
N VAL A 441 19.21 -46.30 62.23
CA VAL A 441 17.80 -46.12 61.90
C VAL A 441 17.17 -45.10 62.86
N SER A 442 16.71 -43.96 62.33
CA SER A 442 15.94 -42.93 63.06
C SER A 442 14.83 -42.36 62.17
N LEU A 443 13.97 -41.45 62.63
CA LEU A 443 12.85 -40.94 61.83
C LEU A 443 13.26 -40.49 60.40
N ASN A 444 14.35 -39.73 60.27
CA ASN A 444 14.86 -39.18 59.01
C ASN A 444 16.20 -39.80 58.53
N SER A 445 16.65 -40.90 59.15
CA SER A 445 17.84 -41.66 58.72
C SER A 445 17.54 -43.15 58.55
N SER A 446 18.17 -43.75 57.54
CA SER A 446 18.06 -45.17 57.22
C SER A 446 19.31 -45.60 56.46
N PRO A 447 19.71 -46.88 56.55
CA PRO A 447 20.74 -47.45 55.68
C PRO A 447 20.43 -47.28 54.18
N LEU A 448 19.17 -47.04 53.80
CA LEU A 448 18.76 -46.74 52.44
C LEU A 448 18.32 -45.29 52.34
N LYS A 449 19.23 -44.45 51.82
CA LYS A 449 18.95 -43.04 51.55
C LYS A 449 18.43 -42.90 50.12
N MET A 450 17.28 -42.28 49.97
CA MET A 450 16.66 -41.94 48.69
C MET A 450 16.93 -40.47 48.34
N THR A 451 17.18 -40.21 47.06
CA THR A 451 17.12 -38.89 46.42
C THR A 451 16.17 -38.96 45.23
N LEU A 452 15.04 -38.26 45.32
CA LEU A 452 14.08 -38.13 44.23
C LEU A 452 14.22 -36.75 43.61
N ASN A 453 14.35 -36.71 42.28
CA ASN A 453 14.30 -35.51 41.46
C ASN A 453 13.02 -35.51 40.63
N GLY A 454 12.29 -34.40 40.65
CA GLY A 454 11.07 -34.21 39.87
C GLY A 454 10.83 -32.76 39.49
N ASP A 455 9.73 -32.52 38.80
CA ASP A 455 9.28 -31.20 38.34
C ASP A 455 7.83 -30.99 38.75
N LEU A 456 7.54 -29.89 39.45
CA LEU A 456 6.16 -29.41 39.69
C LEU A 456 5.79 -28.42 38.58
N TYR A 457 4.79 -28.70 37.76
CA TYR A 457 4.41 -27.81 36.66
C TYR A 457 3.60 -26.61 37.14
N VAL A 458 3.91 -25.45 36.56
CA VAL A 458 3.38 -24.15 36.96
C VAL A 458 3.05 -23.29 35.73
N GLN A 459 1.99 -22.49 35.84
CA GLN A 459 1.46 -21.68 34.73
C GLN A 459 2.45 -20.64 34.18
N ASN A 460 3.33 -20.09 35.02
CA ASN A 460 4.31 -19.09 34.61
C ASN A 460 5.63 -19.27 35.39
N ALA A 461 6.75 -19.10 34.70
CA ALA A 461 8.07 -19.11 35.30
C ALA A 461 8.47 -17.81 36.02
N LYS A 462 7.83 -16.68 35.68
CA LYS A 462 8.08 -15.38 36.32
C LYS A 462 7.21 -15.16 37.55
#